data_AF-A0A971MZF8-F1
#
_entry.id   AF-A0A971MZF8-F1
#
_cell.length_a   1.000
_cell.length_b   1.000
_cell.length_c   1.000
_cell.angle_alpha   90.00
_cell.angle_beta   90.00
_cell.angle_gamma   90.00
#
_symmetry.space_group_name_H-M   'P 1'
#
loop_
_entity.id
_entity.type
_entity.pdbx_description
1 polymer ?
#
loop_
_entity_poly.entity_id
_entity_poly.type
_entity_poly.pdbx_seq_one_letter_code
_entity_poly.pdbx_strand_id
1 'polypeptide(L)'
;MKKTSLFDDREFIKKVLVVALPMVVQQLLTSSVNLLDNLMVGQLGGFAISAVASTNKYLMVALFGMMGLGAAANIFLAQYHGARNIEKMKESFRYSIVSSMTITLIFVAFGLLATDSIIGFFSDSPELLELARDYLPIAAITMIPQTISYSVQSSMRSVGNTKIPLISSIISLVGNGIFNYILIFGHFGFPALGVTGAALGTLIARVLELAFLLAALKVNDFEFKTKVSRIFSISRNIIYDITKKAIPLFINELGWAGGMAMLFKLYASSSLTALAALPIASTTADLFFVLFSGVAVATIVMVSHPLGSNDIDKARENGYKMLKLSMFAAIFFALAMFGASFITPHLYNISDEVFDLATSFIRTQALFFILYMYNAQIFFVIRAGGDTRSTLLMDSGVMWLINIPVVYLVSTYTDFNPLMVYACGQSTDLIKMAIATYYFKKEKWLVNLTLKKSEV
;
A
#
# COMPACT_ATOMS: atom_id res chain seq x y z
N MET A 1 31.31 4.20 -20.59
CA MET A 1 29.91 4.69 -20.65
C MET A 1 29.88 6.16 -20.28
N LYS A 2 29.42 7.05 -21.16
CA LYS A 2 29.18 8.47 -20.82
C LYS A 2 28.14 8.51 -19.70
N LYS A 3 28.47 9.10 -18.55
CA LYS A 3 27.52 9.38 -17.47
C LYS A 3 26.56 10.48 -17.95
N THR A 4 25.48 10.13 -18.64
CA THR A 4 24.37 11.04 -18.89
C THR A 4 23.82 11.46 -17.52
N SER A 5 23.77 12.76 -17.24
CA SER A 5 23.22 13.23 -15.97
C SER A 5 21.73 12.88 -15.91
N LEU A 6 21.19 12.65 -14.71
CA LEU A 6 19.78 12.29 -14.54
C LEU A 6 18.83 13.30 -15.23
N PHE A 7 19.23 14.57 -15.23
CA PHE A 7 18.45 15.68 -15.79
C PHE A 7 18.62 15.84 -17.31
N ASP A 8 19.59 15.16 -17.92
CA ASP A 8 19.80 15.17 -19.37
C ASP A 8 18.87 14.16 -20.08
N ASP A 9 18.40 13.13 -19.36
CA ASP A 9 17.47 12.12 -19.89
C ASP A 9 16.01 12.54 -19.69
N ARG A 10 15.60 13.59 -20.41
CA ARG A 10 14.24 14.13 -20.37
C ARG A 10 13.18 13.09 -20.76
N GLU A 11 13.51 12.15 -21.63
CA GLU A 11 12.61 11.07 -22.01
C GLU A 11 12.35 10.11 -20.86
N PHE A 12 13.38 9.72 -20.11
CA PHE A 12 13.24 8.89 -18.92
C PHE A 12 12.35 9.56 -17.89
N ILE A 13 12.61 10.83 -17.56
CA ILE A 13 11.79 11.59 -16.60
C ILE A 13 10.33 11.66 -17.08
N LYS A 14 10.09 11.95 -18.36
CA LYS A 14 8.73 11.99 -18.93
C LYS A 14 8.02 10.64 -18.78
N LYS A 15 8.70 9.52 -19.06
CA LYS A 15 8.14 8.17 -18.88
C LYS A 15 7.78 7.90 -17.43
N VAL A 16 8.66 8.26 -16.49
CA VAL A 16 8.40 8.12 -15.06
C VAL A 16 7.18 8.95 -14.64
N LEU A 17 7.09 10.22 -15.03
CA LEU A 17 5.98 11.10 -14.64
C LEU A 17 4.63 10.65 -15.20
N VAL A 18 4.59 10.12 -16.42
CA VAL A 18 3.37 9.58 -17.04
C VAL A 18 2.80 8.40 -16.22
N VAL A 19 3.66 7.61 -15.58
CA VAL A 19 3.24 6.51 -14.70
C VAL A 19 2.99 7.00 -13.28
N ALA A 20 3.89 7.81 -12.72
CA ALA A 20 3.87 8.22 -11.32
C ALA A 20 2.74 9.20 -10.99
N LEU A 21 2.52 10.24 -11.82
CA LEU A 21 1.57 11.31 -11.48
C LEU A 21 0.12 10.80 -11.36
N PRO A 22 -0.41 9.98 -12.30
CA PRO A 22 -1.75 9.42 -12.15
C PRO A 22 -1.90 8.56 -10.89
N MET A 23 -0.84 7.86 -10.48
CA MET A 23 -0.85 7.07 -9.25
C MET A 23 -0.91 7.93 -7.99
N VAL A 24 -0.15 9.02 -7.96
CA VAL A 24 -0.20 9.98 -6.87
C VAL A 24 -1.61 10.56 -6.74
N VAL A 25 -2.20 11.00 -7.85
CA VAL A 25 -3.58 11.52 -7.86
C VAL A 25 -4.56 10.44 -7.40
N GLN A 26 -4.43 9.21 -7.88
CA GLN A 26 -5.28 8.08 -7.49
C GLN A 26 -5.22 7.83 -5.97
N GLN A 27 -4.03 7.87 -5.39
CA GLN A 27 -3.82 7.61 -3.96
C GLN A 27 -4.29 8.78 -3.08
N LEU A 28 -4.10 10.03 -3.53
CA LEU A 28 -4.67 11.21 -2.85
C LEU A 28 -6.19 11.13 -2.83
N LEU A 29 -6.81 10.86 -3.98
CA LEU A 29 -8.26 10.70 -4.08
C LEU A 29 -8.78 9.60 -3.16
N THR A 30 -8.15 8.42 -3.18
CA THR A 30 -8.51 7.28 -2.32
C THR A 30 -8.47 7.69 -0.84
N SER A 31 -7.44 8.43 -0.44
CA SER A 31 -7.29 8.90 0.95
C SER A 31 -8.37 9.92 1.32
N SER A 32 -8.73 10.83 0.42
CA SER A 32 -9.78 11.83 0.64
C SER A 32 -11.18 11.22 0.83
N VAL A 33 -11.52 10.13 0.15
CA VAL A 33 -12.83 9.48 0.39
C VAL A 33 -12.85 8.61 1.62
N ASN A 34 -11.76 7.93 1.96
CA ASN A 34 -11.71 7.24 3.25
C ASN A 34 -11.97 8.23 4.40
N LEU A 35 -11.47 9.47 4.27
CA LEU A 35 -11.80 10.54 5.21
C LEU A 35 -13.28 10.93 5.14
N LEU A 36 -13.83 11.18 3.95
CA LEU A 36 -15.24 11.55 3.77
C LEU A 36 -16.19 10.49 4.36
N ASP A 37 -15.95 9.21 4.08
CA ASP A 37 -16.74 8.08 4.59
C ASP A 37 -16.71 8.04 6.13
N ASN A 38 -15.52 8.16 6.73
CA ASN A 38 -15.38 8.24 8.19
C ASN A 38 -16.15 9.42 8.78
N LEU A 39 -16.17 10.58 8.12
CA LEU A 39 -16.92 11.75 8.56
C LEU A 39 -18.44 11.53 8.48
N MET A 40 -18.93 10.89 7.41
CA MET A 40 -20.37 10.60 7.24
C MET A 40 -20.85 9.59 8.27
N VAL A 41 -20.12 8.49 8.46
CA VAL A 41 -20.41 7.52 9.53
C VAL A 41 -20.31 8.18 10.91
N GLY A 42 -19.40 9.15 11.06
CA GLY A 42 -19.22 9.93 12.27
C GLY A 42 -20.48 10.65 12.76
N GLN A 43 -21.38 11.03 11.84
CA GLN A 43 -22.64 11.69 12.17
C GLN A 43 -23.67 10.74 12.79
N LEU A 44 -23.47 9.42 12.69
CA LEU A 44 -24.35 8.41 13.28
C LEU A 44 -24.06 8.16 14.78
N GLY A 45 -22.96 8.70 15.32
CA GLY A 45 -22.58 8.60 16.72
C GLY A 45 -21.40 7.67 17.01
N GLY A 46 -20.93 7.68 18.26
CA GLY A 46 -19.67 7.04 18.67
C GLY A 46 -19.63 5.51 18.49
N PHE A 47 -20.75 4.82 18.72
CA PHE A 47 -20.84 3.37 18.52
C PHE A 47 -20.73 2.97 17.05
N ALA A 48 -21.34 3.74 16.14
CA ALA A 48 -21.24 3.52 14.70
C ALA A 48 -19.81 3.68 14.18
N ILE A 49 -19.13 4.74 14.60
CA ILE A 49 -17.70 4.95 14.30
C ILE A 49 -16.88 3.75 14.77
N SER A 50 -17.09 3.32 16.00
CA SER A 50 -16.31 2.26 16.63
C SER A 50 -16.56 0.89 15.95
N ALA A 51 -17.80 0.59 15.57
CA ALA A 51 -18.17 -0.61 14.84
C ALA A 51 -17.51 -0.65 13.44
N VAL A 52 -17.61 0.45 12.68
CA VAL A 52 -17.00 0.56 11.35
C VAL A 52 -15.47 0.53 11.43
N ALA A 53 -14.87 1.23 12.39
CA ALA A 53 -13.42 1.24 12.59
C ALA A 53 -12.89 -0.17 12.93
N SER A 54 -13.54 -0.88 13.84
CA SER A 54 -13.16 -2.25 14.24
C SER A 54 -13.25 -3.22 13.06
N THR A 55 -14.33 -3.12 12.29
CA THR A 55 -14.50 -3.87 11.04
C THR A 55 -13.38 -3.55 10.04
N ASN A 56 -13.05 -2.27 9.84
CA ASN A 56 -12.01 -1.86 8.89
C ASN A 56 -10.63 -2.38 9.28
N LYS A 57 -10.32 -2.57 10.57
CA LYS A 57 -9.06 -3.21 11.00
C LYS A 57 -9.00 -4.67 10.55
N TYR A 58 -10.09 -5.42 10.68
CA TYR A 58 -10.19 -6.78 10.16
C TYR A 58 -9.99 -6.82 8.63
N LEU A 59 -10.70 -5.95 7.90
CA LEU A 59 -10.60 -5.88 6.42
C LEU A 59 -9.21 -5.44 5.96
N MET A 60 -8.51 -4.61 6.74
CA MET A 60 -7.14 -4.18 6.44
C MET A 60 -6.18 -5.39 6.37
N VAL A 61 -6.27 -6.33 7.33
CA VAL A 61 -5.41 -7.53 7.32
C VAL A 61 -5.62 -8.34 6.03
N ALA A 62 -6.89 -8.51 5.64
CA ALA A 62 -7.25 -9.20 4.41
C ALA A 62 -6.69 -8.49 3.17
N LEU A 63 -6.78 -7.14 3.13
CA LEU A 63 -6.26 -6.30 2.05
C LEU A 63 -4.73 -6.44 1.90
N PHE A 64 -3.96 -6.33 2.97
CA PHE A 64 -2.50 -6.51 2.91
C PHE A 64 -2.13 -7.93 2.51
N GLY A 65 -2.89 -8.93 2.96
CA GLY A 65 -2.69 -10.32 2.56
C GLY A 65 -2.85 -10.54 1.05
N MET A 66 -3.93 -10.03 0.45
CA MET A 66 -4.10 -10.12 -1.01
C MET A 66 -3.05 -9.31 -1.78
N MET A 67 -2.65 -8.13 -1.28
CA MET A 67 -1.63 -7.29 -1.92
C MET A 67 -0.26 -7.98 -1.96
N GLY A 68 0.12 -8.69 -0.88
CA GLY A 68 1.38 -9.44 -0.81
C GLY A 68 1.51 -10.51 -1.89
N LEU A 69 0.46 -11.32 -2.08
CA LEU A 69 0.43 -12.35 -3.13
C LEU A 69 0.33 -11.76 -4.54
N GLY A 70 -0.57 -10.78 -4.75
CA GLY A 70 -0.76 -10.13 -6.03
C GLY A 70 0.47 -9.37 -6.52
N ALA A 71 1.24 -8.77 -5.63
CA ALA A 71 2.44 -8.03 -6.00
C ALA A 71 3.52 -8.90 -6.64
N ALA A 72 3.71 -10.14 -6.17
CA ALA A 72 4.64 -11.08 -6.81
C ALA A 72 4.21 -11.40 -8.24
N ALA A 73 2.93 -11.68 -8.45
CA ALA A 73 2.38 -11.97 -9.76
C ALA A 73 2.58 -10.80 -10.74
N ASN A 74 2.43 -9.58 -10.26
CA ASN A 74 2.62 -8.37 -11.04
C ASN A 74 4.09 -8.12 -11.46
N ILE A 75 5.07 -8.51 -10.64
CA ILE A 75 6.49 -8.46 -11.02
C ILE A 75 6.73 -9.38 -12.23
N PHE A 76 6.25 -10.62 -12.16
CA PHE A 76 6.35 -11.56 -13.28
C PHE A 76 5.60 -11.05 -14.52
N LEU A 77 4.40 -10.50 -14.36
CA LEU A 77 3.64 -9.92 -15.45
C LEU A 77 4.42 -8.78 -16.13
N ALA A 78 5.02 -7.88 -15.36
CA ALA A 78 5.82 -6.77 -15.89
C ALA A 78 7.07 -7.27 -16.63
N GLN A 79 7.76 -8.29 -16.11
CA GLN A 79 8.91 -8.87 -16.82
C GLN A 79 8.48 -9.64 -18.08
N TYR A 80 7.39 -10.42 -18.04
CA TYR A 80 6.89 -11.10 -19.25
C TYR A 80 6.39 -10.11 -20.31
N HIS A 81 5.88 -8.95 -19.92
CA HIS A 81 5.60 -7.85 -20.85
C HIS A 81 6.87 -7.34 -21.53
N GLY A 82 7.94 -7.12 -20.76
CA GLY A 82 9.27 -6.81 -21.30
C GLY A 82 9.79 -7.86 -22.27
N ALA A 83 9.60 -9.14 -21.94
CA ALA A 83 10.00 -10.28 -22.76
C ALA A 83 9.09 -10.55 -23.96
N ARG A 84 7.97 -9.81 -24.11
CA ARG A 84 6.91 -10.06 -25.09
C ARG A 84 6.33 -11.48 -25.03
N ASN A 85 6.35 -12.11 -23.87
CA ASN A 85 5.81 -13.45 -23.65
C ASN A 85 4.34 -13.38 -23.19
N ILE A 86 3.45 -13.20 -24.16
CA ILE A 86 2.02 -12.94 -23.95
C ILE A 86 1.31 -14.05 -23.16
N GLU A 87 1.63 -15.32 -23.42
CA GLU A 87 0.97 -16.42 -22.71
C GLU A 87 1.37 -16.46 -21.24
N LYS A 88 2.65 -16.21 -20.93
CA LYS A 88 3.11 -16.13 -19.54
C LYS A 88 2.61 -14.87 -18.82
N MET A 89 2.39 -13.76 -19.53
CA MET A 89 1.67 -12.61 -18.98
C MET A 89 0.24 -12.97 -18.57
N LYS A 90 -0.51 -13.67 -19.43
CA LYS A 90 -1.87 -14.13 -19.12
C LYS A 90 -1.90 -15.13 -17.96
N GLU A 91 -0.93 -16.04 -17.88
CA GLU A 91 -0.79 -16.94 -16.71
C GLU A 91 -0.51 -16.16 -15.41
N SER A 92 0.35 -15.15 -15.46
CA SER A 92 0.67 -14.31 -14.29
C SER A 92 -0.55 -13.49 -13.84
N PHE A 93 -1.31 -12.94 -14.78
CA PHE A 93 -2.57 -12.24 -14.49
C PHE A 93 -3.59 -13.15 -13.82
N ARG A 94 -3.76 -14.36 -14.35
CA ARG A 94 -4.65 -15.38 -13.78
C ARG A 94 -4.23 -15.80 -12.38
N TYR A 95 -2.93 -16.02 -12.18
CA TYR A 95 -2.39 -16.32 -10.86
C TYR A 95 -2.68 -15.19 -9.87
N SER A 96 -2.49 -13.92 -10.29
CA SER A 96 -2.80 -12.75 -9.45
C SER A 96 -4.25 -12.78 -8.95
N ILE A 97 -5.21 -13.02 -9.86
CA ILE A 97 -6.63 -13.12 -9.51
C ILE A 97 -6.90 -14.31 -8.60
N VAL A 98 -6.46 -15.51 -8.97
CA VAL A 98 -6.78 -16.76 -8.21
C VAL A 98 -6.16 -16.73 -6.81
N SER A 99 -4.89 -16.34 -6.69
CA SER A 99 -4.19 -16.30 -5.41
C SER A 99 -4.78 -15.23 -4.47
N SER A 100 -5.04 -14.02 -4.98
CA SER A 100 -5.65 -12.94 -4.21
C SER A 100 -7.09 -13.31 -3.79
N MET A 101 -7.88 -13.88 -4.71
CA MET A 101 -9.26 -14.30 -4.43
C MET A 101 -9.31 -15.43 -3.40
N THR A 102 -8.33 -16.33 -3.37
CA THR A 102 -8.27 -17.40 -2.35
C THR A 102 -8.19 -16.81 -0.94
N ILE A 103 -7.31 -15.82 -0.73
CA ILE A 103 -7.22 -15.11 0.55
C ILE A 103 -8.52 -14.37 0.83
N THR A 104 -9.04 -13.63 -0.15
CA THR A 104 -10.28 -12.87 0.02
C THR A 104 -11.45 -13.75 0.44
N LEU A 105 -11.66 -14.91 -0.20
CA LEU A 105 -12.76 -15.81 0.14
C LEU A 105 -12.65 -16.38 1.56
N ILE A 106 -11.44 -16.61 2.06
CA ILE A 106 -11.22 -17.02 3.45
C ILE A 106 -11.70 -15.92 4.40
N PHE A 107 -11.29 -14.66 4.18
CA PHE A 107 -11.71 -13.53 5.00
C PHE A 107 -13.20 -13.18 4.83
N VAL A 108 -13.78 -13.38 3.65
CA VAL A 108 -15.23 -13.24 3.46
C VAL A 108 -15.96 -14.28 4.31
N ALA A 109 -15.53 -15.55 4.25
CA ALA A 109 -16.16 -16.62 5.02
C ALA A 109 -16.13 -16.35 6.53
N PHE A 110 -14.98 -15.93 7.07
CA PHE A 110 -14.88 -15.56 8.49
C PHE A 110 -15.71 -14.30 8.83
N GLY A 111 -15.74 -13.29 7.95
CA GLY A 111 -16.53 -12.09 8.15
C GLY A 111 -18.03 -12.36 8.21
N LEU A 112 -18.51 -13.38 7.48
CA LEU A 112 -19.90 -13.83 7.46
C LEU A 112 -20.27 -14.76 8.62
N LEU A 113 -19.36 -15.67 9.01
CA LEU A 113 -19.66 -16.75 9.96
C LEU A 113 -19.22 -16.45 11.40
N ALA A 114 -18.31 -15.51 11.59
CA ALA A 114 -17.65 -15.25 12.87
C ALA A 114 -17.63 -13.76 13.24
N THR A 115 -18.63 -12.98 12.80
CA THR A 115 -18.72 -11.54 13.06
C THR A 115 -18.56 -11.21 14.54
N ASP A 116 -19.32 -11.87 15.42
CA ASP A 116 -19.28 -11.62 16.86
C ASP A 116 -17.91 -11.93 17.46
N SER A 117 -17.28 -13.02 17.06
CA SER A 117 -15.94 -13.38 17.55
C SER A 117 -14.87 -12.40 17.07
N ILE A 118 -14.98 -11.93 15.83
CA ILE A 118 -14.06 -10.95 15.24
C ILE A 118 -14.21 -9.60 15.95
N ILE A 119 -15.44 -9.14 16.14
CA ILE A 119 -15.71 -7.83 16.73
C ILE A 119 -15.55 -7.85 18.24
N GLY A 120 -15.93 -8.95 18.90
CA GLY A 120 -15.72 -9.20 20.32
C GLY A 120 -14.25 -9.21 20.73
N PHE A 121 -13.34 -9.48 19.79
CA PHE A 121 -11.91 -9.25 20.03
C PHE A 121 -11.56 -7.77 20.26
N PHE A 122 -12.33 -6.84 19.69
CA PHE A 122 -12.10 -5.40 19.79
C PHE A 122 -12.97 -4.72 20.86
N SER A 123 -14.19 -5.20 21.09
CA SER A 123 -15.11 -4.63 22.07
C SER A 123 -16.22 -5.60 22.48
N ASP A 124 -16.55 -5.62 23.76
CA ASP A 124 -17.66 -6.38 24.33
C ASP A 124 -18.98 -5.58 24.41
N SER A 125 -19.06 -4.36 23.85
CA SER A 125 -20.29 -3.55 23.87
C SER A 125 -21.39 -4.21 23.01
N PRO A 126 -22.57 -4.51 23.58
CA PRO A 126 -23.69 -5.08 22.84
C PRO A 126 -24.15 -4.18 21.68
N GLU A 127 -24.21 -2.86 21.90
CA GLU A 127 -24.64 -1.87 20.91
C GLU A 127 -23.66 -1.79 19.73
N LEU A 128 -22.37 -1.87 20.00
CA LEU A 128 -21.33 -1.92 18.96
C LEU A 128 -21.42 -3.22 18.15
N LEU A 129 -21.59 -4.35 18.84
CA LEU A 129 -21.72 -5.66 18.21
C LEU A 129 -22.93 -5.71 17.27
N GLU A 130 -24.06 -5.14 17.67
CA GLU A 130 -25.26 -5.05 16.82
C GLU A 130 -24.98 -4.27 15.53
N LEU A 131 -24.39 -3.07 15.63
CA LEU A 131 -24.02 -2.27 14.45
C LEU A 131 -22.98 -2.99 13.57
N ALA A 132 -22.06 -3.74 14.17
CA ALA A 132 -21.06 -4.48 13.42
C ALA A 132 -21.62 -5.72 12.71
N ARG A 133 -22.66 -6.37 13.26
CA ARG A 133 -23.40 -7.46 12.59
C ARG A 133 -24.09 -6.98 11.32
N ASP A 134 -24.55 -5.73 11.31
CA ASP A 134 -25.15 -5.12 10.13
C ASP A 134 -24.11 -4.68 9.09
N TYR A 135 -22.91 -4.28 9.54
CA TYR A 135 -21.86 -3.74 8.68
C TYR A 135 -20.93 -4.80 8.08
N LEU A 136 -20.33 -5.64 8.93
CA LEU A 136 -19.20 -6.51 8.57
C LEU A 136 -19.53 -7.51 7.46
N PRO A 137 -20.69 -8.20 7.46
CA PRO A 137 -21.02 -9.13 6.39
C PRO A 137 -21.01 -8.47 4.99
N ILE A 138 -21.59 -7.28 4.87
CA ILE A 138 -21.66 -6.53 3.61
C ILE A 138 -20.28 -5.99 3.22
N ALA A 139 -19.54 -5.46 4.20
CA ALA A 139 -18.19 -4.96 3.97
C ALA A 139 -17.21 -6.09 3.59
N ALA A 140 -17.38 -7.29 4.16
CA ALA A 140 -16.63 -8.48 3.79
C ALA A 140 -16.93 -8.89 2.33
N ILE A 141 -18.21 -8.96 1.94
CA ILE A 141 -18.60 -9.26 0.54
C ILE A 141 -18.01 -8.25 -0.45
N THR A 142 -17.90 -6.98 -0.06
CA THR A 142 -17.29 -5.90 -0.87
C THR A 142 -15.84 -6.19 -1.25
N MET A 143 -15.13 -7.01 -0.48
CA MET A 143 -13.77 -7.42 -0.81
C MET A 143 -13.69 -8.23 -2.11
N ILE A 144 -14.75 -8.94 -2.51
CA ILE A 144 -14.76 -9.75 -3.74
C ILE A 144 -14.58 -8.85 -4.98
N PRO A 145 -15.46 -7.86 -5.27
CA PRO A 145 -15.23 -6.97 -6.40
C PRO A 145 -13.95 -6.16 -6.25
N GLN A 146 -13.61 -5.72 -5.02
CA GLN A 146 -12.38 -4.97 -4.76
C GLN A 146 -11.11 -5.76 -5.14
N THR A 147 -11.08 -7.07 -4.85
CA THR A 147 -9.94 -7.94 -5.15
C THR A 147 -9.74 -8.11 -6.66
N ILE A 148 -10.84 -8.27 -7.41
CA ILE A 148 -10.79 -8.37 -8.87
C ILE A 148 -10.34 -7.03 -9.44
N SER A 149 -10.96 -5.92 -9.01
CA SER A 149 -10.57 -4.56 -9.42
C SER A 149 -9.09 -4.30 -9.16
N TYR A 150 -8.58 -4.63 -7.98
CA TYR A 150 -7.16 -4.48 -7.65
C TYR A 150 -6.25 -5.30 -8.57
N SER A 151 -6.60 -6.56 -8.83
CA SER A 151 -5.81 -7.44 -9.70
C SER A 151 -5.75 -6.92 -11.14
N VAL A 152 -6.87 -6.41 -11.66
CA VAL A 152 -6.95 -5.78 -12.99
C VAL A 152 -6.14 -4.49 -13.03
N GLN A 153 -6.36 -3.58 -12.07
CA GLN A 153 -5.67 -2.30 -12.01
C GLN A 153 -4.16 -2.48 -11.88
N SER A 154 -3.71 -3.37 -11.00
CA SER A 154 -2.28 -3.64 -10.81
C SER A 154 -1.61 -4.25 -12.05
N SER A 155 -2.33 -5.06 -12.83
CA SER A 155 -1.87 -5.58 -14.11
C SER A 155 -1.77 -4.50 -15.19
N MET A 156 -2.77 -3.60 -15.26
CA MET A 156 -2.71 -2.42 -16.14
C MET A 156 -1.50 -1.54 -15.82
N ARG A 157 -1.23 -1.29 -14.53
CA ARG A 157 -0.07 -0.52 -14.08
C ARG A 157 1.25 -1.20 -14.45
N SER A 158 1.30 -2.53 -14.33
CA SER A 158 2.49 -3.33 -14.65
C SER A 158 2.86 -3.28 -16.14
N VAL A 159 1.90 -3.02 -17.03
CA VAL A 159 2.16 -2.74 -18.47
C VAL A 159 2.26 -1.24 -18.79
N GLY A 160 2.27 -0.37 -17.77
CA GLY A 160 2.44 1.08 -17.91
C GLY A 160 1.15 1.88 -18.11
N ASN A 161 -0.04 1.26 -18.08
CA ASN A 161 -1.31 1.97 -18.15
C ASN A 161 -1.81 2.34 -16.74
N THR A 162 -1.67 3.62 -16.39
CA THR A 162 -2.11 4.18 -15.10
C THR A 162 -3.36 5.04 -15.21
N LYS A 163 -3.77 5.41 -16.43
CA LYS A 163 -4.94 6.28 -16.68
C LYS A 163 -6.26 5.56 -16.40
N ILE A 164 -6.44 4.34 -16.91
CA ILE A 164 -7.67 3.57 -16.70
C ILE A 164 -7.87 3.24 -15.21
N PRO A 165 -6.82 2.79 -14.47
CA PRO A 165 -6.91 2.65 -13.02
C PRO A 165 -7.36 3.93 -12.31
N LEU A 166 -6.76 5.07 -12.63
CA LEU A 166 -7.15 6.37 -12.06
C LEU A 166 -8.63 6.69 -12.30
N ILE A 167 -9.11 6.57 -13.55
CA ILE A 167 -10.52 6.82 -13.89
C ILE A 167 -11.44 5.87 -13.13
N SER A 168 -11.08 4.58 -13.04
CA SER A 168 -11.89 3.60 -12.29
C SER A 168 -12.02 3.96 -10.82
N SER A 169 -10.93 4.44 -10.20
CA SER A 169 -10.98 4.88 -8.82
C SER A 169 -11.78 6.15 -8.65
N ILE A 170 -11.73 7.11 -9.58
CA ILE A 170 -12.60 8.30 -9.55
C ILE A 170 -14.09 7.89 -9.62
N ILE A 171 -14.44 6.93 -10.47
CA ILE A 171 -15.82 6.41 -10.56
C ILE A 171 -16.24 5.78 -9.22
N SER A 172 -15.39 4.93 -8.65
CA SER A 172 -15.63 4.34 -7.32
C SER A 172 -15.78 5.42 -6.26
N LEU A 173 -14.97 6.47 -6.31
CA LEU A 173 -14.88 7.55 -5.34
C LEU A 173 -16.18 8.36 -5.30
N VAL A 174 -16.57 8.86 -6.47
CA VAL A 174 -17.76 9.69 -6.64
C VAL A 174 -19.01 8.87 -6.40
N GLY A 175 -19.04 7.63 -6.91
CA GLY A 175 -20.13 6.69 -6.64
C GLY A 175 -20.29 6.45 -5.14
N ASN A 176 -19.21 6.16 -4.42
CA ASN A 176 -19.26 5.91 -2.98
C ASN A 176 -19.82 7.11 -2.20
N GLY A 177 -19.32 8.32 -2.45
CA GLY A 177 -19.85 9.52 -1.79
C GLY A 177 -21.34 9.76 -2.05
N ILE A 178 -21.79 9.57 -3.31
CA ILE A 178 -23.21 9.70 -3.68
C ILE A 178 -24.06 8.64 -2.99
N PHE A 179 -23.69 7.36 -3.08
CA PHE A 179 -24.49 6.28 -2.49
C PHE A 179 -24.47 6.30 -0.97
N ASN A 180 -23.35 6.68 -0.35
CA ASN A 180 -23.29 6.89 1.09
C ASN A 180 -24.24 8.02 1.51
N TYR A 181 -24.24 9.15 0.80
CA TYR A 181 -25.14 10.26 1.13
C TYR A 181 -26.61 9.84 1.05
N ILE A 182 -26.97 9.08 0.02
CA ILE A 182 -28.34 8.59 -0.18
C ILE A 182 -28.71 7.56 0.90
N LEU A 183 -27.88 6.54 1.11
CA LEU A 183 -28.25 5.35 1.89
C LEU A 183 -27.99 5.51 3.39
N ILE A 184 -26.99 6.29 3.81
CA ILE A 184 -26.74 6.55 5.23
C ILE A 184 -27.88 7.42 5.79
N PHE A 185 -28.20 8.53 5.12
CA PHE A 185 -29.10 9.55 5.64
C PHE A 185 -30.55 9.45 5.12
N GLY A 186 -30.83 8.59 4.14
CA GLY A 186 -32.18 8.43 3.60
C GLY A 186 -32.65 9.58 2.72
N HIS A 187 -31.78 10.11 1.88
CA HIS A 187 -32.14 11.18 0.94
C HIS A 187 -32.85 10.65 -0.31
N PHE A 188 -33.56 11.54 -1.02
CA PHE A 188 -34.30 11.22 -2.26
C PHE A 188 -35.38 10.13 -2.10
N GLY A 189 -35.99 10.03 -0.92
CA GLY A 189 -37.06 9.06 -0.64
C GLY A 189 -36.58 7.66 -0.24
N PHE A 190 -35.26 7.46 -0.08
CA PHE A 190 -34.71 6.23 0.47
C PHE A 190 -34.84 6.20 2.01
N PRO A 191 -34.94 5.03 2.64
CA PRO A 191 -34.84 4.92 4.09
C PRO A 191 -33.41 5.24 4.57
N ALA A 192 -33.28 5.82 5.77
CA ALA A 192 -31.99 6.02 6.42
C ALA A 192 -31.50 4.67 6.97
N LEU A 193 -30.52 4.07 6.29
CA LEU A 193 -29.97 2.75 6.62
C LEU A 193 -28.75 2.84 7.55
N GLY A 194 -28.30 4.04 7.92
CA GLY A 194 -27.19 4.25 8.84
C GLY A 194 -25.93 3.48 8.40
N VAL A 195 -25.38 2.67 9.31
CA VAL A 195 -24.15 1.91 9.11
C VAL A 195 -24.30 0.89 7.96
N THR A 196 -25.44 0.21 7.85
CA THR A 196 -25.77 -0.67 6.72
C THR A 196 -25.73 0.08 5.39
N GLY A 197 -26.22 1.33 5.39
CA GLY A 197 -26.17 2.22 4.24
C GLY A 197 -24.74 2.53 3.78
N ALA A 198 -23.82 2.75 4.71
CA ALA A 198 -22.41 2.97 4.42
C ALA A 198 -21.75 1.73 3.77
N ALA A 199 -22.03 0.53 4.30
CA ALA A 199 -21.52 -0.71 3.72
C ALA A 199 -22.06 -0.95 2.30
N LEU A 200 -23.37 -0.78 2.10
CA LEU A 200 -24.01 -0.93 0.79
C LEU A 200 -23.53 0.10 -0.23
N GLY A 201 -23.38 1.36 0.17
CA GLY A 201 -22.85 2.41 -0.70
C GLY A 201 -21.44 2.11 -1.18
N THR A 202 -20.61 1.56 -0.30
CA THR A 202 -19.27 1.06 -0.65
C THR A 202 -19.32 -0.13 -1.59
N LEU A 203 -20.18 -1.13 -1.33
CA LEU A 203 -20.35 -2.28 -2.20
C LEU A 203 -20.75 -1.88 -3.62
N ILE A 204 -21.77 -1.03 -3.75
CA ILE A 204 -22.27 -0.55 -5.05
C ILE A 204 -21.14 0.18 -5.80
N ALA A 205 -20.42 1.07 -5.13
CA ALA A 205 -19.30 1.78 -5.72
C ALA A 205 -18.21 0.84 -6.25
N ARG A 206 -17.87 -0.23 -5.52
CA ARG A 206 -16.89 -1.23 -5.95
C ARG A 206 -17.38 -2.10 -7.09
N VAL A 207 -18.68 -2.39 -7.15
CA VAL A 207 -19.30 -3.08 -8.29
C VAL A 207 -19.24 -2.19 -9.54
N LEU A 208 -19.50 -0.89 -9.42
CA LEU A 208 -19.37 0.06 -10.53
C LEU A 208 -17.92 0.20 -11.02
N GLU A 209 -16.96 0.28 -10.10
CA GLU A 209 -15.52 0.27 -10.41
C GLU A 209 -15.15 -0.99 -11.21
N LEU A 210 -15.59 -2.16 -10.72
CA LEU A 210 -15.32 -3.43 -11.38
C LEU A 210 -15.97 -3.48 -12.77
N ALA A 211 -17.24 -3.08 -12.89
CA ALA A 211 -17.95 -3.05 -14.16
C ALA A 211 -17.22 -2.18 -15.20
N PHE A 212 -16.76 -0.99 -14.78
CA PHE A 212 -15.95 -0.12 -15.63
C PHE A 212 -14.64 -0.79 -16.05
N LEU A 213 -13.91 -1.41 -15.11
CA LEU A 213 -12.64 -2.08 -15.42
C LEU A 213 -12.81 -3.27 -16.37
N LEU A 214 -13.87 -4.06 -16.20
CA LEU A 214 -14.18 -5.17 -17.09
C LEU A 214 -14.57 -4.66 -18.50
N ALA A 215 -15.33 -3.56 -18.57
CA ALA A 215 -15.64 -2.91 -19.85
C ALA A 215 -14.36 -2.38 -20.52
N ALA A 216 -13.48 -1.73 -19.75
CA ALA A 216 -12.20 -1.24 -20.26
C ALA A 216 -11.31 -2.38 -20.75
N LEU A 217 -11.26 -3.52 -20.07
CA LEU A 217 -10.55 -4.73 -20.53
C LEU A 217 -11.11 -5.29 -21.83
N LYS A 218 -12.43 -5.16 -22.06
CA LYS A 218 -13.09 -5.64 -23.29
C LYS A 218 -12.82 -4.72 -24.48
N VAL A 219 -12.82 -3.41 -24.26
CA VAL A 219 -12.66 -2.39 -25.31
C VAL A 219 -11.19 -2.17 -25.70
N ASN A 220 -10.27 -2.22 -24.72
CA ASN A 220 -8.86 -1.97 -24.96
C ASN A 220 -8.08 -3.27 -25.23
N ASP A 221 -7.04 -3.18 -26.05
CA ASP A 221 -6.24 -4.34 -26.43
C ASP A 221 -5.12 -4.63 -25.43
N PHE A 222 -5.49 -5.04 -24.21
CA PHE A 222 -4.51 -5.47 -23.21
C PHE A 222 -3.99 -6.88 -23.50
N GLU A 223 -2.68 -7.02 -23.70
CA GLU A 223 -2.02 -8.29 -23.99
C GLU A 223 -2.25 -9.38 -22.91
N PHE A 224 -2.35 -8.97 -21.63
CA PHE A 224 -2.58 -9.87 -20.50
C PHE A 224 -4.04 -10.34 -20.35
N LYS A 225 -4.97 -9.81 -21.16
CA LYS A 225 -6.40 -10.16 -21.04
C LYS A 225 -6.62 -11.66 -21.23
N THR A 226 -7.51 -12.22 -20.42
CA THR A 226 -7.83 -13.65 -20.44
C THR A 226 -9.33 -13.90 -20.47
N LYS A 227 -9.73 -15.05 -21.01
CA LYS A 227 -11.13 -15.50 -20.94
C LYS A 227 -11.42 -15.99 -19.53
N VAL A 228 -12.59 -15.67 -18.99
CA VAL A 228 -13.02 -16.14 -17.66
C VAL A 228 -12.96 -17.67 -17.54
N SER A 229 -13.32 -18.40 -18.60
CA SER A 229 -13.24 -19.88 -18.64
C SER A 229 -11.82 -20.44 -18.50
N ARG A 230 -10.78 -19.62 -18.69
CA ARG A 230 -9.37 -20.03 -18.56
C ARG A 230 -8.72 -19.51 -17.28
N ILE A 231 -9.48 -18.93 -16.35
CA ILE A 231 -8.94 -18.26 -15.16
C ILE A 231 -8.08 -19.21 -14.30
N PHE A 232 -8.47 -20.47 -14.20
CA PHE A 232 -7.74 -21.50 -13.45
C PHE A 232 -6.64 -22.22 -14.27
N SER A 233 -6.52 -21.92 -15.56
CA SER A 233 -5.59 -22.63 -16.45
C SER A 233 -4.16 -22.08 -16.33
N ILE A 234 -3.53 -22.26 -15.17
CA ILE A 234 -2.18 -21.77 -14.86
C ILE A 234 -1.22 -22.96 -14.83
N SER A 235 -0.07 -22.87 -15.53
CA SER A 235 0.92 -23.94 -15.51
C SER A 235 1.54 -24.09 -14.12
N ARG A 236 1.84 -25.33 -13.74
CA ARG A 236 2.46 -25.66 -12.45
C ARG A 236 3.77 -24.90 -12.22
N ASN A 237 4.53 -24.67 -13.30
CA ASN A 237 5.78 -23.90 -13.24
C ASN A 237 5.53 -22.46 -12.81
N ILE A 238 4.55 -21.78 -13.43
CA ILE A 238 4.20 -20.40 -13.07
C ILE A 238 3.68 -20.31 -11.65
N ILE A 239 2.84 -21.26 -11.23
CA ILE A 239 2.38 -21.34 -9.83
C ILE A 239 3.58 -21.42 -8.89
N TYR A 240 4.51 -22.35 -9.13
CA TYR A 240 5.68 -22.52 -8.27
C TYR A 240 6.59 -21.28 -8.26
N ASP A 241 6.92 -20.74 -9.42
CA ASP A 241 7.85 -19.62 -9.56
C ASP A 241 7.30 -18.35 -8.91
N ILE A 242 6.03 -18.03 -9.12
CA ILE A 242 5.38 -16.88 -8.48
C ILE A 242 5.21 -17.13 -6.99
N THR A 243 4.69 -18.29 -6.56
CA THR A 243 4.44 -18.58 -5.13
C THR A 243 5.73 -18.46 -4.30
N LYS A 244 6.84 -18.97 -4.83
CA LYS A 244 8.16 -18.91 -4.16
C LYS A 244 8.62 -17.48 -3.88
N LYS A 245 8.20 -16.51 -4.70
CA LYS A 245 8.46 -15.08 -4.52
C LYS A 245 7.35 -14.37 -3.74
N ALA A 246 6.12 -14.86 -3.86
CA ALA A 246 4.95 -14.34 -3.17
C ALA A 246 5.02 -14.55 -1.65
N ILE A 247 5.44 -15.73 -1.17
CA ILE A 247 5.47 -16.03 0.27
C ILE A 247 6.36 -15.04 1.04
N PRO A 248 7.64 -14.78 0.66
CA PRO A 248 8.45 -13.79 1.36
C PRO A 248 7.86 -12.38 1.33
N LEU A 249 7.23 -11.96 0.22
CA LEU A 249 6.56 -10.67 0.15
C LEU A 249 5.34 -10.61 1.05
N PHE A 250 4.49 -11.64 1.05
CA PHE A 250 3.34 -11.75 1.95
C PHE A 250 3.76 -11.67 3.43
N ILE A 251 4.79 -12.42 3.82
CA ILE A 251 5.37 -12.35 5.17
C ILE A 251 5.91 -10.95 5.45
N ASN A 252 6.51 -10.29 4.46
CA ASN A 252 6.98 -8.91 4.63
C ASN A 252 5.82 -7.93 4.84
N GLU A 253 4.74 -8.01 4.06
CA GLU A 253 3.60 -7.09 4.25
C GLU A 253 2.95 -7.27 5.64
N LEU A 254 2.79 -8.52 6.09
CA LEU A 254 2.27 -8.83 7.43
C LEU A 254 3.24 -8.41 8.54
N GLY A 255 4.53 -8.70 8.35
CA GLY A 255 5.59 -8.30 9.27
C GLY A 255 5.64 -6.79 9.43
N TRP A 256 5.55 -6.04 8.32
CA TRP A 256 5.50 -4.60 8.29
C TRP A 256 4.29 -4.05 9.07
N ALA A 257 3.09 -4.55 8.75
CA ALA A 257 1.86 -4.13 9.42
C ALA A 257 1.89 -4.41 10.93
N GLY A 258 2.34 -5.61 11.33
CA GLY A 258 2.46 -5.99 12.74
C GLY A 258 3.52 -5.17 13.48
N GLY A 259 4.65 -4.87 12.84
CA GLY A 259 5.70 -4.10 13.49
C GLY A 259 5.37 -2.62 13.63
N MET A 260 4.66 -2.02 12.66
CA MET A 260 4.11 -0.67 12.82
C MET A 260 3.15 -0.58 14.01
N ALA A 261 2.29 -1.59 14.21
CA ALA A 261 1.41 -1.65 15.37
C ALA A 261 2.20 -1.77 16.69
N MET A 262 3.27 -2.58 16.72
CA MET A 262 4.13 -2.72 17.89
C MET A 262 4.89 -1.42 18.21
N LEU A 263 5.42 -0.74 17.20
CA LEU A 263 6.11 0.55 17.38
C LEU A 263 5.16 1.62 17.90
N PHE A 264 3.94 1.70 17.35
CA PHE A 264 2.93 2.60 17.87
C PHE A 264 2.68 2.36 19.37
N LYS A 265 2.52 1.10 19.79
CA LYS A 265 2.35 0.74 21.20
C LYS A 265 3.54 1.20 22.05
N LEU A 266 4.77 0.94 21.61
CA LEU A 266 5.97 1.29 22.37
C LEU A 266 6.12 2.82 22.54
N TYR A 267 5.96 3.58 21.45
CA TYR A 267 6.03 5.04 21.54
C TYR A 267 4.89 5.62 22.37
N ALA A 268 3.67 5.10 22.21
CA ALA A 268 2.51 5.55 22.98
C ALA A 268 2.64 5.22 24.48
N SER A 269 3.31 4.12 24.84
CA SER A 269 3.55 3.77 26.23
C SER A 269 4.57 4.67 26.94
N SER A 270 5.33 5.50 26.19
CA SER A 270 6.33 6.40 26.78
C SER A 270 5.72 7.59 27.52
N SER A 271 4.56 8.12 27.08
CA SER A 271 3.78 9.11 27.84
C SER A 271 2.37 9.30 27.27
N LEU A 272 1.46 9.84 28.10
CA LEU A 272 0.12 10.27 27.67
C LEU A 272 0.18 11.34 26.56
N THR A 273 1.14 12.26 26.65
CA THR A 273 1.37 13.29 25.62
C THR A 273 1.80 12.67 24.30
N ALA A 274 2.65 11.63 24.32
CA ALA A 274 3.10 10.92 23.13
C ALA A 274 1.95 10.16 22.45
N LEU A 275 1.10 9.52 23.23
CA LEU A 275 -0.10 8.84 22.75
C LEU A 275 -1.01 9.80 21.94
N ALA A 276 -1.14 11.05 22.36
CA ALA A 276 -1.92 12.07 21.65
C ALA A 276 -1.18 12.70 20.46
N ALA A 277 0.14 12.90 20.58
CA ALA A 277 0.96 13.56 19.55
C ALA A 277 1.27 12.67 18.33
N LEU A 278 1.44 11.35 18.53
CA LEU A 278 1.82 10.41 17.46
C LEU A 278 0.81 10.35 16.31
N PRO A 279 -0.51 10.20 16.54
CA PRO A 279 -1.49 10.17 15.45
C PRO A 279 -1.48 11.44 14.59
N ILE A 280 -1.29 12.62 15.22
CA ILE A 280 -1.20 13.90 14.51
C ILE A 280 0.01 13.88 13.57
N ALA A 281 1.18 13.48 14.09
CA ALA A 281 2.40 13.41 13.29
C ALA A 281 2.31 12.38 12.15
N SER A 282 1.83 11.17 12.44
CA SER A 282 1.64 10.11 11.44
C SER A 282 0.68 10.52 10.33
N THR A 283 -0.44 11.17 10.67
CA THR A 283 -1.40 11.67 9.67
C THR A 283 -0.75 12.68 8.72
N THR A 284 0.06 13.59 9.26
CA THR A 284 0.84 14.53 8.43
C THR A 284 1.82 13.80 7.52
N ALA A 285 2.54 12.80 8.04
CA ALA A 285 3.50 12.01 7.26
C ALA A 285 2.86 11.23 6.11
N ASP A 286 1.70 10.61 6.36
CA ASP A 286 0.98 9.79 5.38
C ASP A 286 0.64 10.59 4.11
N LEU A 287 0.30 11.88 4.24
CA LEU A 287 0.07 12.77 3.08
C LEU A 287 1.28 12.86 2.15
N PHE A 288 2.49 12.87 2.70
CA PHE A 288 3.73 12.90 1.92
C PHE A 288 4.10 11.51 1.39
N PHE A 289 3.83 10.44 2.14
CA PHE A 289 4.06 9.07 1.68
C PHE A 289 3.14 8.66 0.52
N VAL A 290 1.93 9.20 0.47
CA VAL A 290 1.02 9.02 -0.68
C VAL A 290 1.68 9.45 -2.00
N LEU A 291 2.48 10.52 -1.99
CA LEU A 291 3.19 11.01 -3.18
C LEU A 291 4.26 10.03 -3.67
N PHE A 292 4.76 9.15 -2.79
CA PHE A 292 5.76 8.14 -3.14
C PHE A 292 5.18 6.92 -3.86
N SER A 293 3.88 6.66 -3.70
CA SER A 293 3.19 5.54 -4.37
C SER A 293 3.41 5.54 -5.90
N GLY A 294 3.48 6.72 -6.53
CA GLY A 294 3.77 6.85 -7.95
C GLY A 294 5.19 6.43 -8.34
N VAL A 295 6.18 6.76 -7.51
CA VAL A 295 7.58 6.37 -7.73
C VAL A 295 7.72 4.85 -7.64
N ALA A 296 7.04 4.21 -6.68
CA ALA A 296 7.03 2.76 -6.53
C ALA A 296 6.50 2.04 -7.79
N VAL A 297 5.36 2.47 -8.34
CA VAL A 297 4.80 1.89 -9.57
C VAL A 297 5.69 2.15 -10.78
N ALA A 298 6.21 3.38 -10.93
CA ALA A 298 7.14 3.70 -12.00
C ALA A 298 8.41 2.84 -11.92
N THR A 299 8.90 2.55 -10.72
CA THR A 299 10.08 1.69 -10.51
C THR A 299 9.84 0.29 -11.04
N ILE A 300 8.68 -0.30 -10.74
CA ILE A 300 8.30 -1.62 -11.25
C ILE A 300 8.34 -1.64 -12.77
N VAL A 301 7.75 -0.66 -13.43
CA VAL A 301 7.73 -0.58 -14.91
C VAL A 301 9.14 -0.39 -15.48
N MET A 302 9.87 0.63 -14.99
CA MET A 302 11.16 1.02 -15.55
C MET A 302 12.27 -0.01 -15.31
N VAL A 303 12.17 -0.81 -14.24
CA VAL A 303 13.16 -1.86 -13.93
C VAL A 303 12.74 -3.22 -14.49
N SER A 304 11.47 -3.62 -14.34
CA SER A 304 11.02 -4.96 -14.73
C SER A 304 10.95 -5.15 -16.25
N HIS A 305 10.59 -4.11 -17.02
CA HIS A 305 10.49 -4.28 -18.48
C HIS A 305 11.86 -4.57 -19.12
N PRO A 306 12.94 -3.82 -18.85
CA PRO A 306 14.26 -4.17 -19.39
C PRO A 306 14.79 -5.50 -18.87
N LEU A 307 14.54 -5.86 -17.59
CA LEU A 307 14.90 -7.20 -17.08
C LEU A 307 14.23 -8.30 -17.90
N GLY A 308 12.94 -8.15 -18.18
CA GLY A 308 12.17 -9.06 -19.02
C GLY A 308 12.72 -9.19 -20.44
N SER A 309 13.08 -8.07 -21.06
CA SER A 309 13.70 -8.06 -22.39
C SER A 309 15.18 -8.49 -22.40
N ASN A 310 15.69 -9.00 -21.28
CA ASN A 310 17.08 -9.39 -21.07
C ASN A 310 18.11 -8.26 -21.24
N ASP A 311 17.68 -7.00 -21.15
CA ASP A 311 18.54 -5.81 -21.18
C ASP A 311 18.93 -5.43 -19.74
N ILE A 312 19.83 -6.24 -19.18
CA ILE A 312 20.24 -6.16 -17.77
C ILE A 312 20.95 -4.84 -17.47
N ASP A 313 21.74 -4.31 -18.41
CA ASP A 313 22.46 -3.06 -18.23
C ASP A 313 21.52 -1.87 -18.16
N LYS A 314 20.48 -1.84 -19.00
CA LYS A 314 19.44 -0.81 -18.93
C LYS A 314 18.58 -0.95 -17.68
N ALA A 315 18.28 -2.18 -17.24
CA ALA A 315 17.59 -2.40 -15.96
C ALA A 315 18.40 -1.84 -14.79
N ARG A 316 19.72 -2.09 -14.77
CA ARG A 316 20.65 -1.54 -13.80
C ARG A 316 20.61 -0.02 -13.84
N GLU A 317 20.84 0.57 -15.01
CA GLU A 317 20.83 2.03 -15.20
C GLU A 317 19.52 2.66 -14.70
N ASN A 318 18.38 2.09 -15.08
CA ASN A 318 17.07 2.55 -14.65
C ASN A 318 16.90 2.45 -13.13
N GLY A 319 17.36 1.37 -12.49
CA GLY A 319 17.32 1.22 -11.02
C GLY A 319 18.09 2.33 -10.31
N TYR A 320 19.32 2.64 -10.74
CA TYR A 320 20.11 3.74 -10.17
C TYR A 320 19.54 5.12 -10.51
N LYS A 321 18.97 5.31 -11.71
CA LYS A 321 18.28 6.57 -12.09
C LYS A 321 17.05 6.80 -11.21
N MET A 322 16.23 5.77 -10.99
CA MET A 322 15.07 5.85 -10.10
C MET A 322 15.48 6.18 -8.65
N LEU A 323 16.57 5.60 -8.15
CA LEU A 323 17.12 5.96 -6.83
C LEU A 323 17.54 7.43 -6.75
N LYS A 324 18.23 7.96 -7.76
CA LYS A 324 18.60 9.38 -7.75
C LYS A 324 17.38 10.30 -7.83
N LEU A 325 16.39 9.94 -8.66
CA LEU A 325 15.16 10.69 -8.81
C LEU A 325 14.34 10.72 -7.51
N SER A 326 14.22 9.58 -6.82
CA SER A 326 13.51 9.53 -5.53
C SER A 326 14.19 10.39 -4.48
N MET A 327 15.52 10.41 -4.44
CA MET A 327 16.27 11.23 -3.49
C MET A 327 16.09 12.73 -3.75
N PHE A 328 16.04 13.14 -5.02
CA PHE A 328 15.73 14.53 -5.36
C PHE A 328 14.31 14.91 -4.93
N ALA A 329 13.31 14.06 -5.22
CA ALA A 329 11.93 14.28 -4.77
C ALA A 329 11.81 14.28 -3.24
N ALA A 330 12.59 13.44 -2.55
CA ALA A 330 12.60 13.34 -1.09
C ALA A 330 13.06 14.63 -0.42
N ILE A 331 14.01 15.36 -1.00
CA ILE A 331 14.44 16.67 -0.45
C ILE A 331 13.28 17.66 -0.47
N PHE A 332 12.57 17.76 -1.60
CA PHE A 332 11.41 18.65 -1.71
C PHE A 332 10.31 18.27 -0.72
N PHE A 333 9.97 16.99 -0.61
CA PHE A 333 8.93 16.54 0.32
C PHE A 333 9.34 16.62 1.78
N ALA A 334 10.62 16.42 2.12
CA ALA A 334 11.14 16.66 3.46
C ALA A 334 10.96 18.13 3.87
N LEU A 335 11.31 19.07 2.99
CA LEU A 335 11.11 20.50 3.24
C LEU A 335 9.63 20.86 3.36
N ALA A 336 8.78 20.33 2.48
CA ALA A 336 7.34 20.55 2.53
C ALA A 336 6.72 19.97 3.81
N MET A 337 7.16 18.80 4.25
CA MET A 337 6.73 18.17 5.50
C MET A 337 7.18 18.96 6.72
N PHE A 338 8.41 19.46 6.71
CA PHE A 338 8.89 20.36 7.74
C PHE A 338 8.06 21.65 7.79
N GLY A 339 7.72 22.23 6.64
CA GLY A 339 6.80 23.37 6.53
C GLY A 339 5.41 23.06 7.08
N ALA A 340 4.89 21.86 6.81
CA ALA A 340 3.59 21.41 7.33
C ALA A 340 3.57 21.29 8.87
N SER A 341 4.73 21.14 9.53
CA SER A 341 4.81 21.14 11.00
C SER A 341 4.35 22.46 11.63
N PHE A 342 4.41 23.58 10.90
CA PHE A 342 3.94 24.89 11.38
C PHE A 342 2.44 25.10 11.23
N ILE A 343 1.74 24.22 10.52
CA ILE A 343 0.32 24.40 10.19
C ILE A 343 -0.50 23.26 10.78
N THR A 344 -0.08 22.03 10.54
CA THR A 344 -0.89 20.84 10.82
C THR A 344 -1.29 20.69 12.29
N PRO A 345 -0.44 20.94 13.31
CA PRO A 345 -0.86 20.81 14.70
C PRO A 345 -1.88 21.87 15.13
N HIS A 346 -1.89 23.06 14.51
CA HIS A 346 -2.87 24.12 14.81
C HIS A 346 -4.29 23.77 14.36
N LEU A 347 -4.45 22.77 13.50
CA LEU A 347 -5.75 22.28 13.07
C LEU A 347 -6.45 21.45 14.16
N TYR A 348 -5.74 21.13 15.25
CA TYR A 348 -6.24 20.33 16.37
C TYR A 348 -6.43 21.20 17.61
N ASN A 349 -7.51 20.97 18.35
CA ASN A 349 -7.73 21.59 19.66
C ASN A 349 -7.07 20.72 20.75
N ILE A 350 -5.81 21.00 21.04
CA ILE A 350 -4.93 20.20 21.91
C ILE A 350 -4.20 21.09 22.90
N SER A 351 -3.69 20.51 23.99
CA SER A 351 -2.82 21.24 24.92
C SER A 351 -1.49 21.61 24.28
N ASP A 352 -0.87 22.67 24.80
CA ASP A 352 0.43 23.16 24.32
C ASP A 352 1.50 22.06 24.34
N GLU A 353 1.50 21.20 25.36
CA GLU A 353 2.44 20.07 25.46
C GLU A 353 2.29 19.07 24.31
N VAL A 354 1.06 18.74 23.92
CA VAL A 354 0.79 17.83 22.79
C VAL A 354 1.13 18.51 21.47
N PHE A 355 0.83 19.81 21.36
CA PHE A 355 1.16 20.62 20.20
C PHE A 355 2.68 20.63 19.94
N ASP A 356 3.47 20.91 20.96
CA ASP A 356 4.93 20.98 20.86
C ASP A 356 5.55 19.63 20.53
N LEU A 357 5.04 18.56 21.14
CA LEU A 357 5.54 17.20 20.89
C LEU A 357 5.16 16.71 19.49
N ALA A 358 3.92 16.95 19.03
CA ALA A 358 3.48 16.61 17.69
C ALA A 358 4.29 17.35 16.63
N THR A 359 4.51 18.66 16.82
CA THR A 359 5.38 19.49 15.98
C THR A 359 6.78 18.89 15.90
N SER A 360 7.35 18.49 17.04
CA SER A 360 8.68 17.89 17.12
C SER A 360 8.75 16.52 16.42
N PHE A 361 7.72 15.68 16.54
CA PHE A 361 7.64 14.42 15.80
C PHE A 361 7.58 14.62 14.29
N ILE A 362 6.77 15.57 13.80
CA ILE A 362 6.68 15.88 12.36
C ILE A 362 8.03 16.36 11.84
N ARG A 363 8.69 17.27 12.56
CA ARG A 363 10.02 17.76 12.18
C ARG A 363 11.05 16.63 12.18
N THR A 364 10.99 15.72 13.16
CA THR A 364 11.87 14.54 13.21
C THR A 364 11.63 13.63 12.01
N GLN A 365 10.38 13.33 11.67
CA GLN A 365 10.06 12.55 10.46
C GLN A 365 10.54 13.23 9.19
N ALA A 366 10.39 14.56 9.07
CA ALA A 366 10.88 15.33 7.94
C ALA A 366 12.41 15.24 7.79
N LEU A 367 13.16 15.27 8.90
CA LEU A 367 14.62 15.09 8.90
C LEU A 367 15.03 13.70 8.42
N PHE A 368 14.31 12.65 8.84
CA PHE A 368 14.58 11.27 8.42
C PHE A 368 13.93 10.89 7.08
N PHE A 369 13.11 11.77 6.49
CA PHE A 369 12.33 11.46 5.29
C PHE A 369 13.21 11.06 4.10
N ILE A 370 14.34 11.72 3.92
CA ILE A 370 15.32 11.40 2.87
C ILE A 370 15.86 9.98 3.03
N LEU A 371 16.14 9.57 4.28
CA LEU A 371 16.65 8.24 4.61
C LEU A 371 15.60 7.16 4.38
N TYR A 372 14.36 7.42 4.81
CA TYR A 372 13.21 6.55 4.56
C TYR A 372 12.98 6.37 3.05
N MET A 373 13.00 7.45 2.27
CA MET A 373 12.83 7.41 0.82
C MET A 373 13.96 6.66 0.11
N TYR A 374 15.19 6.77 0.59
CA TYR A 374 16.31 5.96 0.10
C TYR A 374 16.04 4.46 0.30
N ASN A 375 15.68 4.08 1.53
CA ASN A 375 15.39 2.70 1.90
C ASN A 375 14.22 2.12 1.10
N ALA A 376 13.12 2.88 1.04
CA ALA A 376 11.91 2.49 0.33
C ALA A 376 12.17 2.34 -1.18
N GLN A 377 12.97 3.24 -1.77
CA GLN A 377 13.29 3.15 -3.19
C GLN A 377 14.17 1.95 -3.54
N ILE A 378 15.18 1.66 -2.72
CA ILE A 378 15.98 0.44 -2.89
C ILE A 378 15.09 -0.80 -2.77
N PHE A 379 14.20 -0.82 -1.77
CA PHE A 379 13.24 -1.91 -1.58
C PHE A 379 12.42 -2.15 -2.87
N PHE A 380 11.88 -1.09 -3.49
CA PHE A 380 11.11 -1.22 -4.72
C PHE A 380 11.93 -1.64 -5.94
N VAL A 381 13.20 -1.21 -6.06
CA VAL A 381 14.08 -1.65 -7.16
C VAL A 381 14.42 -3.15 -7.02
N ILE A 382 14.82 -3.57 -5.81
CA ILE A 382 15.14 -4.99 -5.53
C ILE A 382 13.91 -5.87 -5.73
N ARG A 383 12.73 -5.37 -5.30
CA ARG A 383 11.43 -6.02 -5.51
C ARG A 383 11.09 -6.16 -6.98
N ALA A 384 11.27 -5.13 -7.80
CA ALA A 384 11.04 -5.19 -9.25
C ALA A 384 11.94 -6.23 -9.96
N GLY A 385 13.14 -6.46 -9.41
CA GLY A 385 14.04 -7.54 -9.82
C GLY A 385 13.65 -8.95 -9.38
N GLY A 386 12.65 -9.08 -8.49
CA GLY A 386 12.23 -10.35 -7.94
C GLY A 386 13.09 -10.89 -6.80
N ASP A 387 14.01 -10.10 -6.23
CA ASP A 387 14.77 -10.52 -5.04
C ASP A 387 13.99 -10.27 -3.74
N THR A 388 12.92 -11.07 -3.59
CA THR A 388 11.96 -10.96 -2.48
C THR A 388 12.50 -11.37 -1.11
N ARG A 389 13.67 -12.02 -1.06
CA ARG A 389 14.31 -12.41 0.20
C ARG A 389 15.09 -11.24 0.77
N SER A 390 15.87 -10.56 -0.06
CA SER A 390 16.57 -9.34 0.34
C SER A 390 15.59 -8.26 0.77
N THR A 391 14.44 -8.12 0.09
CA THR A 391 13.38 -7.19 0.50
C THR A 391 12.81 -7.53 1.88
N LEU A 392 12.54 -8.80 2.17
CA LEU A 392 12.05 -9.22 3.49
C LEU A 392 13.08 -8.91 4.59
N LEU A 393 14.34 -9.26 4.36
CA LEU A 393 15.40 -9.09 5.35
C LEU A 393 15.69 -7.61 5.64
N MET A 394 15.70 -6.77 4.61
CA MET A 394 16.02 -5.35 4.75
C MET A 394 14.85 -4.53 5.32
N ASP A 395 13.61 -4.98 5.12
CA ASP A 395 12.42 -4.24 5.53
C ASP A 395 11.89 -4.76 6.87
N SER A 396 11.01 -5.77 6.85
CA SER A 396 10.46 -6.34 8.08
C SER A 396 11.52 -6.99 8.97
N GLY A 397 12.56 -7.59 8.38
CA GLY A 397 13.66 -8.20 9.13
C GLY A 397 14.38 -7.19 10.02
N VAL A 398 14.81 -6.05 9.45
CA VAL A 398 15.44 -4.97 10.24
C VAL A 398 14.46 -4.37 11.24
N MET A 399 13.19 -4.22 10.87
CA MET A 399 12.19 -3.65 11.76
C MET A 399 12.01 -4.50 13.03
N TRP A 400 11.85 -5.81 12.89
CA TRP A 400 11.62 -6.72 14.02
C TRP A 400 12.90 -7.08 14.80
N LEU A 401 14.05 -7.17 14.13
CA LEU A 401 15.29 -7.60 14.78
C LEU A 401 16.13 -6.45 15.33
N ILE A 402 15.88 -5.21 14.89
CA ILE A 402 16.69 -4.05 15.26
C ILE A 402 15.80 -2.93 15.78
N ASN A 403 14.89 -2.41 14.96
CA ASN A 403 14.13 -1.21 15.31
C ASN A 403 13.24 -1.41 16.55
N ILE A 404 12.40 -2.44 16.55
CA ILE A 404 11.50 -2.75 17.69
C ILE A 404 12.29 -3.03 18.98
N PRO A 405 13.32 -3.91 18.98
CA PRO A 405 14.15 -4.12 20.16
C PRO A 405 14.83 -2.84 20.67
N VAL A 406 15.38 -2.00 19.79
CA VAL A 406 15.99 -0.73 20.18
C VAL A 406 14.97 0.19 20.84
N VAL A 407 13.80 0.37 20.21
CA VAL A 407 12.74 1.23 20.76
C VAL A 407 12.26 0.68 22.10
N TYR A 408 12.05 -0.63 22.23
CA TYR A 408 11.65 -1.26 23.49
C TYR A 408 12.68 -1.06 24.59
N LEU A 409 13.97 -1.24 24.29
CA LEU A 409 15.05 -1.05 25.26
C LEU A 409 15.12 0.40 25.72
N VAL A 410 15.07 1.36 24.79
CA VAL A 410 15.11 2.79 25.12
C VAL A 410 13.84 3.22 25.87
N SER A 411 12.66 2.79 25.45
CA SER A 411 11.41 3.19 26.10
C SER A 411 11.24 2.63 27.51
N THR A 412 11.90 1.50 27.82
CA THR A 412 11.70 0.77 29.09
C THR A 412 12.82 1.01 30.09
N TYR A 413 14.05 1.13 29.62
CA TYR A 413 15.24 1.15 30.49
C TYR A 413 15.97 2.49 30.52
N THR A 414 15.46 3.53 29.86
CA THR A 414 16.03 4.88 29.95
C THR A 414 14.97 5.91 30.29
N ASP A 415 15.38 7.01 30.93
CA ASP A 415 14.51 8.16 31.25
C ASP A 415 14.38 9.13 30.07
N PHE A 416 14.51 8.62 28.84
CA PHE A 416 14.44 9.45 27.65
C PHE A 416 13.05 10.04 27.50
N ASN A 417 12.99 11.33 27.19
CA ASN A 417 11.72 11.95 26.86
C ASN A 417 11.15 11.32 25.56
N PRO A 418 9.83 11.44 25.31
CA PRO A 418 9.20 10.79 24.16
C PRO A 418 9.81 11.15 22.81
N LEU A 419 10.31 12.39 22.66
CA LEU A 419 11.01 12.83 21.45
C LEU A 419 12.31 12.06 21.22
N MET A 420 13.10 11.84 22.28
CA MET A 420 14.34 11.07 22.22
C MET A 420 14.06 9.59 21.90
N VAL A 421 13.07 8.97 22.55
CA VAL A 421 12.65 7.59 22.23
C VAL A 421 12.27 7.47 20.76
N TYR A 422 11.48 8.42 20.26
CA TYR A 422 11.05 8.46 18.86
C TYR A 422 12.24 8.66 17.90
N ALA A 423 13.13 9.61 18.20
CA ALA A 423 14.32 9.87 17.39
C ALA A 423 15.28 8.67 17.36
N CYS A 424 15.46 7.94 18.47
CA CYS A 424 16.22 6.70 18.52
C CYS A 424 15.64 5.66 17.56
N GLY A 425 14.32 5.46 17.59
CA GLY A 425 13.66 4.56 16.65
C GLY A 425 13.86 4.98 15.19
N GLN A 426 13.63 6.25 14.85
CA GLN A 426 13.86 6.76 13.49
C GLN A 426 15.32 6.61 13.05
N SER A 427 16.29 6.80 13.94
CA SER A 427 17.72 6.67 13.64
C SER A 427 18.15 5.27 13.21
N THR A 428 17.39 4.22 13.58
CA THR A 428 17.69 2.85 13.13
C THR A 428 17.56 2.68 11.62
N ASP A 429 16.89 3.60 10.92
CA ASP A 429 16.85 3.61 9.45
C ASP A 429 18.25 3.83 8.83
N LEU A 430 19.24 4.30 9.60
CA LEU A 430 20.64 4.36 9.16
C LEU A 430 21.23 2.95 9.03
N ILE A 431 20.87 2.06 9.96
CA ILE A 431 21.26 0.64 9.91
C ILE A 431 20.52 -0.03 8.74
N LYS A 432 19.22 0.26 8.58
CA LYS A 432 18.43 -0.17 7.43
C LYS A 432 19.07 0.27 6.12
N MET A 433 19.56 1.51 6.03
CA MET A 433 20.26 2.04 4.87
C MET A 433 21.55 1.28 4.56
N ALA A 434 22.36 0.95 5.57
CA ALA A 434 23.58 0.18 5.35
C ALA A 434 23.27 -1.21 4.78
N ILE A 435 22.31 -1.92 5.38
CA ILE A 435 21.85 -3.23 4.93
C ILE A 435 21.22 -3.13 3.53
N ALA A 436 20.45 -2.08 3.29
CA ALA A 436 19.78 -1.87 2.02
C ALA A 436 20.76 -1.62 0.88
N THR A 437 21.72 -0.74 1.13
CA THR A 437 22.81 -0.43 0.19
C THR A 437 23.62 -1.69 -0.13
N TYR A 438 23.89 -2.53 0.87
CA TYR A 438 24.60 -3.79 0.68
C TYR A 438 23.86 -4.73 -0.30
N TYR A 439 22.56 -4.97 -0.09
CA TYR A 439 21.77 -5.81 -0.98
C TYR A 439 21.62 -5.19 -2.38
N PHE A 440 21.44 -3.87 -2.44
CA PHE A 440 21.32 -3.15 -3.70
C PHE A 440 22.59 -3.26 -4.56
N LYS A 441 23.76 -2.99 -3.98
CA LYS A 441 25.06 -3.07 -4.65
C LYS A 441 25.49 -4.49 -5.00
N LYS A 442 24.96 -5.50 -4.32
CA LYS A 442 25.17 -6.90 -4.71
C LYS A 442 24.46 -7.27 -6.00
N GLU A 443 23.51 -6.46 -6.45
CA GLU A 443 22.82 -6.59 -7.73
C GLU A 443 22.18 -7.98 -7.98
N LYS A 444 21.90 -8.74 -6.92
CA LYS A 444 21.17 -10.02 -6.99
C LYS A 444 19.74 -9.88 -7.52
N TRP A 445 19.25 -8.65 -7.59
CA TRP A 445 17.96 -8.29 -8.16
C TRP A 445 18.00 -8.15 -9.69
N LEU A 446 19.17 -8.10 -10.32
CA LEU A 446 19.30 -8.07 -11.78
C LEU A 446 19.06 -9.45 -12.40
N VAL A 447 17.85 -9.97 -12.22
CA VAL A 447 17.45 -11.30 -12.68
C VAL A 447 16.30 -11.18 -13.66
N ASN A 448 16.49 -11.77 -14.84
CA ASN A 448 15.40 -12.01 -15.77
C ASN A 448 14.62 -13.25 -15.30
N LEU A 449 13.46 -13.03 -14.69
CA LEU A 449 12.57 -14.09 -14.19
C LEU A 449 11.87 -14.86 -15.32
N THR A 450 12.00 -14.40 -16.56
CA THR A 450 11.36 -15.03 -17.72
C THR A 450 12.19 -16.20 -18.29
N LEU A 451 13.50 -16.22 -17.99
CA LEU A 451 14.43 -17.26 -18.40
C LEU A 451 14.46 -18.39 -17.36
N LYS A 452 14.63 -19.63 -17.81
CA LYS A 452 14.84 -20.76 -16.89
C LYS A 452 16.22 -20.63 -16.24
N LYS A 453 16.36 -21.19 -15.04
CA LYS A 453 17.65 -21.25 -14.31
C LYS A 453 18.80 -21.97 -15.05
N SER A 454 18.50 -22.65 -16.15
CA SER A 454 19.48 -23.28 -17.06
C SER A 454 19.94 -22.37 -18.19
N GLU A 455 19.32 -21.20 -18.34
CA GLU A 455 19.53 -20.21 -19.40
C GLU A 455 20.14 -18.89 -18.86
N VAL A 456 20.43 -18.84 -17.56
CA VAL A 456 21.10 -17.75 -16.82
C VAL A 456 22.38 -18.29 -16.22
#